data_AF-A0A812QSE4-F1
#
_entry.id   AF-A0A812QSE4-F1
#
_cell.length_a   1.000
_cell.length_b   1.000
_cell.length_c   1.000
_cell.angle_alpha   90.00
_cell.angle_beta   90.00
_cell.angle_gamma   90.00
#
_symmetry.space_group_name_H-M   'P 1'
#
loop_
_entity.id
_entity.type
_entity.pdbx_description
1 polymer ?
#
loop_
_entity_poly.entity_id
_entity_poly.type
_entity_poly.pdbx_seq_one_letter_code
_entity_poly.pdbx_strand_id
1 'polypeptide(L)'
;MPDPTPTDATPRDRFQQAAADRQSSAHEPEAPLWAGSYSHLAMLGTWVGGAIVTIAAVVVAALMNTPGGGWLMVLSGIGVMWLALAAWYGYRRLSVHYRLSTQRLIHEDGFLWRKVDRVELIDIDDVTYRQGPVERLLGVGTIVIASSDVTTPELRLPGIEEVSKVADIIDDARRKERRSRGLHIEPPASCRASPPSVHVVVVTHYFPPIGGPGARRMLGWVNGFVAAGARVTIVTPAAHPRDPYYQPGESYDGPATVVTPAIFDPARFARGGDGKPLVSEGPQSEKRGLAARLRPWLLMPDQRRLANGPLFRAALAALAAIRDEPAIVLTSSPYNSVHLAGRVIKERLGDRATWIADSRDDWFHPVFFPFPNAAYRAYNRGLEAKVLRDADGLTIVSRSTLDKVRSRHAEFSVDFWSTEESGKWRWVPNGFDATGVEAILNAPVPPRDPSAPVRLLFSGTLWQGHPLEALVAALGNVAAKTGQRFRFELAGRVIQPVPPTPDAERVEIFTAGWKPYEESLTATRQADLLLVHAGPESQDIKIKIFEAAAVRRPVLVLGPEDSATVRLVREHVADPLIADQDNEPAIVAALERYLTSTDESRHAFTGVPAEYDRVVQSQRLLDWASRLRRMGRG
;
A
#
# COMPACT_ATOMS: atom_id res chain seq x y z
N MET A 1 50.66 2.26 -38.52
CA MET A 1 49.82 1.06 -38.29
C MET A 1 48.50 1.55 -37.72
N PRO A 2 47.34 1.17 -38.29
CA PRO A 2 46.06 1.57 -37.71
C PRO A 2 45.78 0.74 -36.47
N ASP A 3 45.23 1.39 -35.43
CA ASP A 3 44.74 0.75 -34.20
C ASP A 3 43.71 -0.35 -34.53
N PRO A 4 43.76 -1.51 -33.85
CA PRO A 4 42.76 -2.54 -34.03
C PRO A 4 41.40 -2.06 -33.52
N THR A 5 40.37 -2.23 -34.35
CA THR A 5 38.96 -2.03 -34.02
C THR A 5 38.53 -2.88 -32.82
N PRO A 6 37.58 -2.40 -31.98
CA PRO A 6 37.24 -2.99 -30.67
C PRO A 6 36.34 -4.22 -30.77
N THR A 7 36.71 -5.22 -31.56
CA THR A 7 35.90 -6.44 -31.79
C THR A 7 36.58 -7.76 -31.41
N ASP A 8 37.84 -7.76 -30.96
CA ASP A 8 38.56 -9.01 -30.58
C ASP A 8 38.96 -9.10 -29.09
N ALA A 9 38.50 -8.19 -28.22
CA ALA A 9 38.86 -8.24 -26.80
C ALA A 9 38.19 -9.42 -26.08
N THR A 10 39.00 -10.30 -25.50
CA THR A 10 38.52 -11.44 -24.71
C THR A 10 37.74 -10.96 -23.48
N PRO A 11 36.80 -11.75 -22.92
CA PRO A 11 36.04 -11.35 -21.74
C PRO A 11 36.91 -10.95 -20.53
N ARG A 12 38.14 -11.50 -20.45
CA ARG A 12 39.12 -11.19 -19.42
C ARG A 12 39.69 -9.78 -19.56
N ASP A 13 39.99 -9.34 -20.78
CA ASP A 13 40.55 -8.02 -21.05
C ASP A 13 39.53 -6.92 -20.78
N ARG A 14 38.26 -7.17 -21.13
CA ARG A 14 37.13 -6.27 -20.80
C ARG A 14 36.92 -6.15 -19.30
N PHE A 15 37.04 -7.24 -18.55
CA PHE A 15 36.94 -7.21 -17.10
C PHE A 15 38.10 -6.44 -16.45
N GLN A 16 39.33 -6.59 -16.96
CA GLN A 16 40.48 -5.86 -16.46
C GLN A 16 40.42 -4.36 -16.78
N GLN A 17 39.96 -3.96 -17.97
CA GLN A 17 39.69 -2.56 -18.28
C GLN A 17 38.57 -1.98 -17.41
N ALA A 18 37.45 -2.68 -17.24
CA ALA A 18 36.37 -2.23 -16.36
C ALA A 18 36.80 -2.12 -14.89
N ALA A 19 37.72 -2.98 -14.42
CA ALA A 19 38.28 -2.91 -13.08
C ALA A 19 39.27 -1.73 -12.93
N ALA A 20 40.08 -1.45 -13.95
CA ALA A 20 40.99 -0.30 -13.98
C ALA A 20 40.22 1.03 -14.06
N ASP A 21 39.17 1.09 -14.86
CA ASP A 21 38.28 2.26 -14.96
C ASP A 21 37.59 2.54 -13.62
N ARG A 22 37.11 1.49 -12.92
CA ARG A 22 36.56 1.59 -11.55
C ARG A 22 37.54 2.12 -10.51
N GLN A 23 38.82 1.76 -10.61
CA GLN A 23 39.86 2.29 -9.72
C GLN A 23 40.19 3.75 -10.03
N SER A 24 40.12 4.16 -11.30
CA SER A 24 40.35 5.55 -11.71
C SER A 24 39.21 6.50 -11.31
N SER A 25 37.94 6.03 -11.32
CA SER A 25 36.77 6.83 -10.94
C SER A 25 36.61 7.02 -9.43
N ALA A 26 37.29 6.23 -8.61
CA ALA A 26 37.21 6.29 -7.15
C ALA A 26 38.01 7.46 -6.51
N HIS A 27 38.61 8.36 -7.32
CA HIS A 27 39.50 9.43 -6.85
C HIS A 27 39.05 10.86 -7.21
N GLU A 28 37.75 11.10 -7.46
CA GLU A 28 37.27 12.48 -7.65
C GLU A 28 37.45 13.34 -6.38
N PRO A 29 38.08 14.53 -6.47
CA PRO A 29 38.29 15.41 -5.31
C PRO A 29 36.97 15.97 -4.76
N GLU A 30 36.86 16.06 -3.43
CA GLU A 30 35.69 16.60 -2.72
C GLU A 30 35.45 18.08 -3.08
N ALA A 31 34.23 18.41 -3.55
CA ALA A 31 33.86 19.75 -3.95
C ALA A 31 32.72 20.31 -3.06
N PRO A 32 32.74 21.61 -2.68
CA PRO A 32 31.66 22.22 -1.91
C PRO A 32 30.43 22.45 -2.79
N LEU A 33 29.25 22.04 -2.31
CA LEU A 33 27.98 22.16 -3.03
C LEU A 33 27.08 23.26 -2.47
N TRP A 34 27.06 23.44 -1.15
CA TRP A 34 26.22 24.46 -0.51
C TRP A 34 26.74 24.84 0.89
N ALA A 35 26.49 26.08 1.31
CA ALA A 35 26.75 26.54 2.66
C ALA A 35 25.63 27.48 3.14
N GLY A 36 25.25 27.39 4.41
CA GLY A 36 24.20 28.22 4.99
C GLY A 36 24.30 28.37 6.51
N SER A 37 23.46 29.23 7.06
CA SER A 37 23.30 29.47 8.50
C SER A 37 21.83 29.65 8.85
N TYR A 38 21.50 29.66 10.14
CA TYR A 38 20.12 29.78 10.61
C TYR A 38 19.41 31.03 10.07
N SER A 39 18.30 30.88 9.34
CA SER A 39 17.57 31.97 8.70
C SER A 39 16.81 32.83 9.71
N HIS A 40 16.81 34.14 9.47
CA HIS A 40 16.06 35.12 10.26
C HIS A 40 14.54 34.93 10.14
N LEU A 41 14.06 34.46 8.98
CA LEU A 41 12.66 34.18 8.73
C LEU A 41 12.11 33.02 9.58
N ALA A 42 12.98 32.12 10.04
CA ALA A 42 12.61 31.00 10.92
C ALA A 42 12.04 31.46 12.27
N MET A 43 12.30 32.72 12.68
CA MET A 43 11.79 33.26 13.94
C MET A 43 10.49 34.05 13.81
N LEU A 44 9.91 34.21 12.61
CA LEU A 44 8.70 35.01 12.45
C LEU A 44 7.55 34.52 13.33
N GLY A 45 7.36 33.21 13.46
CA GLY A 45 6.35 32.64 14.37
C GLY A 45 6.58 33.05 15.84
N THR A 46 7.83 33.04 16.30
CA THR A 46 8.22 33.48 17.64
C THR A 46 8.01 34.98 17.83
N TRP A 47 8.32 35.80 16.82
CA TRP A 47 8.10 37.25 16.85
C TRP A 47 6.60 37.59 16.92
N VAL A 48 5.78 36.93 16.10
CA VAL A 48 4.32 37.10 16.12
C VAL A 48 3.74 36.64 17.45
N GLY A 49 4.19 35.50 17.99
CA GLY A 49 3.81 35.04 19.32
C GLY A 49 4.15 36.06 20.42
N GLY A 50 5.37 36.61 20.39
CA GLY A 50 5.79 37.67 21.31
C GLY A 50 4.94 38.93 21.19
N ALA A 51 4.54 39.32 19.98
CA ALA A 51 3.63 40.44 19.75
C ALA A 51 2.23 40.19 20.33
N ILE A 52 1.68 38.98 20.15
CA ILE A 52 0.38 38.60 20.72
C ILE A 52 0.43 38.62 22.25
N VAL A 53 1.49 38.06 22.86
CA VAL A 53 1.69 38.09 24.32
C VAL A 53 1.81 39.53 24.83
N THR A 54 2.50 40.40 24.08
CA THR A 54 2.62 41.83 24.40
C THR A 54 1.24 42.50 24.41
N ILE A 55 0.43 42.30 23.36
CA ILE A 55 -0.93 42.86 23.27
C ILE A 55 -1.80 42.32 24.40
N ALA A 56 -1.77 41.01 24.66
CA ALA A 56 -2.54 40.40 25.73
C ALA A 56 -2.16 40.95 27.11
N ALA A 57 -0.87 41.12 27.38
CA ALA A 57 -0.38 41.69 28.64
C ALA A 57 -0.86 43.13 28.85
N VAL A 58 -0.84 43.96 27.81
CA VAL A 58 -1.36 45.34 27.84
C VAL A 58 -2.88 45.36 28.05
N VAL A 59 -3.63 44.51 27.35
CA VAL A 59 -5.09 44.41 27.48
C VAL A 59 -5.49 43.95 28.89
N VAL A 60 -4.84 42.93 29.43
CA VAL A 60 -5.09 42.44 30.80
C VAL A 60 -4.78 43.52 31.83
N ALA A 61 -3.64 44.21 31.70
CA ALA A 61 -3.27 45.30 32.60
C ALA A 61 -4.29 46.45 32.57
N ALA A 62 -4.83 46.78 31.40
CA ALA A 62 -5.89 47.78 31.24
C ALA A 62 -7.22 47.33 31.86
N LEU A 63 -7.64 46.08 31.62
CA LEU A 63 -8.88 45.51 32.17
C LEU A 63 -8.87 45.39 33.70
N MET A 64 -7.69 45.19 34.30
CA MET A 64 -7.50 45.12 35.75
C MET A 64 -7.37 46.49 36.42
N ASN A 65 -7.52 47.60 35.68
CA ASN A 65 -7.35 48.96 36.16
C ASN A 65 -6.02 49.17 36.92
N THR A 66 -4.94 48.63 36.35
CA THR A 66 -3.63 48.55 37.00
C THR A 66 -3.09 49.94 37.35
N PRO A 67 -2.66 50.21 38.60
CA PRO A 67 -2.11 51.51 39.00
C PRO A 67 -0.76 51.78 38.32
N GLY A 68 -0.31 53.04 38.30
CA GLY A 68 0.89 53.46 37.55
C GLY A 68 2.15 52.64 37.82
N GLY A 69 2.40 52.23 39.07
CA GLY A 69 3.52 51.33 39.40
C GLY A 69 3.41 49.93 38.79
N GLY A 70 2.19 49.42 38.59
CA GLY A 70 1.96 48.14 37.91
C GLY A 70 2.20 48.20 36.41
N TRP A 71 1.93 49.34 35.76
CA TRP A 71 2.27 49.56 34.35
C TRP A 71 3.79 49.51 34.11
N LEU A 72 4.60 50.06 35.02
CA LEU A 72 6.05 49.97 34.94
C LEU A 72 6.54 48.52 35.01
N MET A 73 5.94 47.67 35.84
CA MET A 73 6.27 46.24 35.91
C MET A 73 5.88 45.50 34.63
N VAL A 74 4.69 45.77 34.07
CA VAL A 74 4.22 45.16 32.81
C VAL A 74 5.13 45.54 31.65
N LEU A 75 5.46 46.83 31.50
CA LEU A 75 6.35 47.32 30.45
C LEU A 75 7.78 46.79 30.61
N SER A 76 8.29 46.70 31.84
CA SER A 76 9.60 46.10 32.12
C SER A 76 9.63 44.61 31.77
N GLY A 77 8.55 43.87 32.11
CA GLY A 77 8.42 42.45 31.75
C GLY A 77 8.38 42.23 30.24
N ILE A 78 7.64 43.06 29.50
CA ILE A 78 7.64 43.06 28.03
C ILE A 78 9.05 43.35 27.51
N GLY A 79 9.74 44.35 28.03
CA GLY A 79 11.10 44.71 27.64
C GLY A 79 12.11 43.56 27.82
N VAL A 80 12.08 42.90 28.99
CA VAL A 80 12.93 41.73 29.27
C VAL A 80 12.61 40.57 28.34
N MET A 81 11.33 40.30 28.06
CA MET A 81 10.92 39.26 27.11
C MET A 81 11.48 39.51 25.71
N TRP A 82 11.34 40.72 25.17
CA TRP A 82 11.86 41.06 23.84
C TRP A 82 13.39 41.03 23.78
N LEU A 83 14.07 41.47 24.85
CA LEU A 83 15.53 41.34 24.98
C LEU A 83 15.96 39.87 24.94
N ALA A 84 15.25 39.00 25.67
CA ALA A 84 15.53 37.56 25.69
C ALA A 84 15.29 36.91 24.31
N LEU A 85 14.23 37.29 23.60
CA LEU A 85 13.96 36.82 22.24
C LEU A 85 15.04 37.29 21.24
N ALA A 86 15.51 38.54 21.35
CA ALA A 86 16.59 39.07 20.53
C ALA A 86 17.93 38.37 20.82
N ALA A 87 18.24 38.12 22.10
CA ALA A 87 19.42 37.35 22.49
C ALA A 87 19.35 35.90 21.98
N TRP A 88 18.19 35.25 22.07
CA TRP A 88 17.95 33.91 21.55
C TRP A 88 18.12 33.83 20.02
N TYR A 89 17.61 34.83 19.30
CA TYR A 89 17.84 34.96 17.86
C TYR A 89 19.33 35.09 17.53
N GLY A 90 20.02 36.01 18.22
CA GLY A 90 21.45 36.24 18.05
C GLY A 90 22.26 34.97 18.30
N TYR A 91 21.93 34.21 19.34
CA TYR A 91 22.54 32.92 19.63
C TYR A 91 22.40 31.97 18.44
N ARG A 92 21.17 31.70 17.98
CA ARG A 92 20.93 30.77 16.86
C ARG A 92 21.58 31.19 15.56
N ARG A 93 21.59 32.50 15.27
CA ARG A 93 22.19 33.04 14.04
C ARG A 93 23.71 32.93 14.04
N LEU A 94 24.35 33.04 15.20
CA LEU A 94 25.80 33.00 15.35
C LEU A 94 26.34 31.59 15.66
N SER A 95 25.51 30.68 16.17
CA SER A 95 25.95 29.35 16.60
C SER A 95 25.75 28.26 15.55
N VAL A 96 24.78 28.40 14.64
CA VAL A 96 24.36 27.31 13.74
C VAL A 96 24.82 27.54 12.30
N HIS A 97 25.69 26.66 11.81
CA HIS A 97 26.22 26.68 10.44
C HIS A 97 26.13 25.32 9.77
N TYR A 98 25.92 25.34 8.45
CA TYR A 98 25.73 24.16 7.63
C TYR A 98 26.65 24.20 6.41
N ARG A 99 27.29 23.08 6.09
CA ARG A 99 28.08 22.90 4.86
C ARG A 99 27.80 21.56 4.22
N LEU A 100 27.53 21.57 2.92
CA LEU A 100 27.33 20.39 2.09
C LEU A 100 28.45 20.30 1.06
N SER A 101 29.03 19.11 0.94
CA SER A 101 30.02 18.75 -0.08
C SER A 101 29.51 17.61 -0.95
N THR A 102 30.31 17.18 -1.94
CA THR A 102 30.02 16.01 -2.76
C THR A 102 30.00 14.69 -1.98
N GLN A 103 30.67 14.62 -0.82
CA GLN A 103 30.85 13.36 -0.07
C GLN A 103 30.23 13.36 1.33
N ARG A 104 30.10 14.53 1.97
CA ARG A 104 29.61 14.66 3.35
C ARG A 104 28.81 15.93 3.60
N LEU A 105 27.92 15.86 4.59
CA LEU A 105 27.19 16.98 5.16
C LEU A 105 27.74 17.26 6.56
N ILE A 106 28.01 18.53 6.85
CA ILE A 106 28.57 19.02 8.11
C ILE A 106 27.59 20.00 8.76
N HIS A 107 27.24 19.73 10.01
CA HIS A 107 26.43 20.59 10.87
C HIS A 107 27.27 21.05 12.07
N GLU A 108 27.47 22.37 12.19
CA GLU A 108 28.19 22.99 13.29
C GLU A 108 27.17 23.72 14.19
N ASP A 109 27.13 23.37 15.48
CA ASP A 109 26.29 24.04 16.49
C ASP A 109 27.12 24.46 17.72
N GLY A 110 26.82 25.63 18.26
CA GLY A 110 27.38 26.15 19.51
C GLY A 110 28.30 27.37 19.34
N PHE A 111 28.20 28.30 20.29
CA PHE A 111 28.97 29.55 20.29
C PHE A 111 30.30 29.43 21.06
N LEU A 112 30.23 28.99 22.33
CA LEU A 112 31.38 28.84 23.23
C LEU A 112 31.95 27.40 23.24
N TRP A 113 31.08 26.39 23.13
CA TRP A 113 31.44 24.98 22.97
C TRP A 113 30.86 24.52 21.63
N ARG A 114 31.72 24.18 20.66
CA ARG A 114 31.29 23.81 19.30
C ARG A 114 31.14 22.30 19.19
N LYS A 115 29.98 21.84 18.73
CA LYS A 115 29.72 20.47 18.31
C LYS A 115 29.69 20.42 16.78
N VAL A 116 30.40 19.47 16.19
CA VAL A 116 30.47 19.28 14.73
C VAL A 116 30.00 17.88 14.40
N ASP A 117 28.77 17.76 13.90
CA ASP A 117 28.19 16.51 13.41
C ASP A 117 28.51 16.37 11.91
N ARG A 118 29.12 15.25 11.50
CA ARG A 118 29.50 14.96 10.11
C ARG A 118 28.83 13.67 9.68
N VAL A 119 28.08 13.71 8.58
CA VAL A 119 27.39 12.53 8.02
C VAL A 119 27.83 12.35 6.58
N GLU A 120 28.31 11.16 6.22
CA GLU A 120 28.63 10.84 4.83
C GLU A 120 27.35 10.77 4.01
N LEU A 121 27.39 11.29 2.77
CA LEU A 121 26.22 11.32 1.89
C LEU A 121 25.73 9.93 1.54
N ILE A 122 26.60 8.92 1.54
CA ILE A 122 26.24 7.53 1.26
C ILE A 122 25.33 6.93 2.34
N ASP A 123 25.57 7.30 3.60
CA ASP A 123 24.87 6.78 4.78
C ASP A 123 23.52 7.47 5.01
N ILE A 124 23.23 8.55 4.28
CA ILE A 124 21.94 9.24 4.35
C ILE A 124 20.84 8.37 3.71
N ASP A 125 19.94 7.82 4.51
CA ASP A 125 18.85 6.96 4.05
C ASP A 125 17.63 7.73 3.56
N ASP A 126 17.36 8.88 4.18
CA ASP A 126 16.23 9.72 3.81
C ASP A 126 16.50 11.19 4.12
N VAL A 127 15.96 12.07 3.28
CA VAL A 127 16.04 13.53 3.44
C VAL A 127 14.61 14.06 3.40
N THR A 128 14.10 14.45 4.56
CA THR A 128 12.77 15.06 4.68
C THR A 128 12.90 16.47 5.20
N TYR A 129 11.84 17.27 5.06
CA TYR A 129 11.78 18.57 5.73
C TYR A 129 10.42 18.80 6.37
N ARG A 130 10.40 19.52 7.48
CA ARG A 130 9.20 19.91 8.22
C ARG A 130 8.99 21.41 8.13
N GLN A 131 7.75 21.80 7.88
CA GLN A 131 7.31 23.19 7.85
C GLN A 131 5.94 23.33 8.51
N GLY A 132 5.84 24.23 9.49
CA GLY A 132 4.56 24.74 9.98
C GLY A 132 3.84 25.62 8.94
N PRO A 133 2.60 26.07 9.23
CA PRO A 133 1.82 26.91 8.33
C PRO A 133 2.52 28.24 7.96
N VAL A 134 3.15 28.90 8.94
CA VAL A 134 3.86 30.18 8.75
C VAL A 134 5.19 29.96 8.04
N GLU A 135 5.94 28.94 8.45
CA GLU A 135 7.22 28.54 7.85
C GLU A 135 7.08 28.21 6.35
N ARG A 136 5.99 27.55 5.97
CA ARG A 136 5.66 27.24 4.58
C ARG A 136 5.46 28.51 3.72
N LEU A 137 4.82 29.54 4.28
CA LEU A 137 4.59 30.80 3.56
C LEU A 137 5.89 31.54 3.28
N LEU A 138 6.87 31.43 4.19
CA LEU A 138 8.17 32.10 4.12
C LEU A 138 9.25 31.25 3.44
N GLY A 139 8.92 30.05 2.98
CA GLY A 139 9.88 29.13 2.37
C GLY A 139 10.94 28.59 3.31
N VAL A 140 10.75 28.71 4.63
CA VAL A 140 11.72 28.29 5.65
C VAL A 140 11.28 26.98 6.29
N GLY A 141 12.22 26.14 6.74
CA GLY A 141 11.86 24.89 7.41
C GLY A 141 13.02 24.24 8.13
N THR A 142 12.75 23.05 8.67
CA THR A 142 13.78 22.20 9.29
C THR A 142 13.98 20.97 8.42
N ILE A 143 15.20 20.75 7.91
CA ILE A 143 15.55 19.50 7.22
C ILE A 143 15.83 18.44 8.28
N VAL A 144 15.26 17.26 8.10
CA VAL A 144 15.45 16.08 8.95
C VAL A 144 16.04 14.98 8.09
N ILE A 145 17.25 14.56 8.45
CA ILE A 145 18.04 13.58 7.73
C ILE A 145 18.06 12.32 8.58
N ALA A 146 17.59 11.21 8.00
CA ALA A 146 17.75 9.88 8.58
C ALA A 146 19.04 9.28 8.02
N SER A 147 19.90 8.79 8.90
CA SER A 147 21.19 8.19 8.53
C SER A 147 21.31 6.79 9.11
N SER A 148 21.97 5.90 8.37
CA SER A 148 22.41 4.58 8.85
C SER A 148 23.69 4.66 9.69
N ASP A 149 24.30 5.84 9.80
CA ASP A 149 25.41 6.12 10.72
C ASP A 149 24.99 5.93 12.19
N VAL A 150 25.68 5.01 12.86
CA VAL A 150 25.46 4.63 14.27
C VAL A 150 25.61 5.83 15.22
N THR A 151 26.44 6.81 14.86
CA THR A 151 26.73 7.97 15.72
C THR A 151 25.66 9.05 15.65
N THR A 152 25.00 9.21 14.50
CA THR A 152 24.03 10.28 14.25
C THR A 152 22.84 9.75 13.43
N PRO A 153 21.95 8.94 14.04
CA PRO A 153 20.84 8.30 13.33
C PRO A 153 19.78 9.29 12.81
N GLU A 154 19.64 10.44 13.46
CA GLU A 154 18.77 11.54 13.01
C GLU A 154 19.50 12.88 13.17
N LEU A 155 19.74 13.58 12.04
CA LEU A 155 20.32 14.91 12.01
C LEU A 155 19.27 15.95 11.63
N ARG A 156 19.15 17.02 12.43
CA ARG A 156 18.18 18.10 12.20
C ARG A 156 18.87 19.41 11.89
N LEU A 157 18.50 20.02 10.76
CA LEU A 157 19.00 21.31 10.30
C LEU A 157 17.87 22.36 10.38
N PRO A 158 17.70 23.05 11.51
CA PRO A 158 16.63 24.03 11.69
C PRO A 158 16.86 25.37 10.96
N GLY A 159 15.77 25.98 10.50
CA GLY A 159 15.80 27.34 9.97
C GLY A 159 16.51 27.49 8.63
N ILE A 160 16.37 26.51 7.75
CA ILE A 160 16.88 26.57 6.38
C ILE A 160 15.92 27.37 5.50
N GLU A 161 16.43 28.40 4.83
CA GLU A 161 15.70 29.17 3.82
C GLU A 161 15.67 28.43 2.48
N GLU A 162 14.58 28.56 1.73
CA GLU A 162 14.29 27.76 0.54
C GLU A 162 14.45 26.25 0.79
N VAL A 163 13.91 25.78 1.92
CA VAL A 163 14.16 24.43 2.46
C VAL A 163 13.95 23.30 1.46
N SER A 164 12.98 23.44 0.55
CA SER A 164 12.74 22.46 -0.53
C SER A 164 13.93 22.34 -1.46
N LYS A 165 14.46 23.48 -1.94
CA LYS A 165 15.61 23.47 -2.87
C LYS A 165 16.87 22.93 -2.20
N VAL A 166 17.10 23.28 -0.94
CA VAL A 166 18.26 22.77 -0.20
C VAL A 166 18.12 21.27 0.06
N ALA A 167 16.92 20.78 0.37
CA ALA A 167 16.66 19.34 0.48
C ALA A 167 16.88 18.61 -0.86
N ASP A 168 16.44 19.19 -1.97
CA ASP A 168 16.66 18.64 -3.31
C ASP A 168 18.15 18.57 -3.65
N ILE A 169 18.93 19.61 -3.31
CA ILE A 169 20.40 19.61 -3.50
C ILE A 169 21.06 18.50 -2.69
N ILE A 170 20.63 18.27 -1.44
CA ILE A 170 21.17 17.19 -0.60
C ILE A 170 20.80 15.82 -1.18
N ASP A 171 19.55 15.62 -1.62
CA ASP A 171 19.10 14.35 -2.21
C ASP A 171 19.79 14.05 -3.54
N ASP A 172 19.98 15.05 -4.41
CA ASP A 172 20.70 14.92 -5.66
C ASP A 172 22.18 14.59 -5.46
N ALA A 173 22.82 15.26 -4.50
CA ALA A 173 24.21 14.99 -4.13
C ALA A 173 24.36 13.55 -3.61
N ARG A 174 23.46 13.11 -2.73
CA ARG A 174 23.41 11.72 -2.25
C ARG A 174 23.26 10.73 -3.39
N ARG A 175 22.29 10.95 -4.29
CA ARG A 175 22.03 10.03 -5.42
C ARG A 175 23.23 9.94 -6.34
N LYS A 176 23.93 11.06 -6.56
CA LYS A 176 25.17 11.10 -7.33
C LYS A 176 26.27 10.27 -6.65
N GLU A 177 26.43 10.41 -5.34
CA GLU A 177 27.43 9.65 -4.57
C GLU A 177 27.12 8.14 -4.54
N ARG A 178 25.85 7.75 -4.36
CA ARG A 178 25.42 6.34 -4.44
C ARG A 178 25.61 5.73 -5.83
N ARG A 179 25.34 6.50 -6.89
CA ARG A 179 25.65 6.07 -8.27
C ARG A 179 27.15 5.93 -8.49
N SER A 180 27.97 6.84 -7.95
CA SER A 180 29.43 6.78 -8.11
C SER A 180 30.03 5.55 -7.41
N ARG A 181 29.59 5.23 -6.19
CA ARG A 181 30.13 4.11 -5.40
C ARG A 181 29.42 2.77 -5.60
N GLY A 182 28.20 2.77 -6.15
CA GLY A 182 27.37 1.58 -6.37
C GLY A 182 26.89 1.48 -7.82
N LEU A 183 27.78 1.13 -8.76
CA LEU A 183 27.37 0.88 -10.14
C LEU A 183 27.12 -0.60 -10.41
N HIS A 184 25.82 -0.89 -10.51
CA HIS A 184 25.16 -1.66 -11.58
C HIS A 184 25.80 -3.00 -11.98
N ILE A 185 25.07 -4.08 -11.73
CA ILE A 185 25.05 -5.24 -12.63
C ILE A 185 24.17 -4.81 -13.81
N GLU A 186 24.76 -4.27 -14.87
CA GLU A 186 24.10 -4.30 -16.19
C GLU A 186 24.17 -5.75 -16.70
N PRO A 187 23.06 -6.34 -17.18
CA PRO A 187 23.16 -7.52 -18.02
C PRO A 187 23.90 -7.14 -19.32
N PRO A 188 24.60 -8.10 -19.96
CA PRO A 188 25.42 -7.83 -21.13
C PRO A 188 24.63 -7.13 -22.25
N ALA A 189 25.32 -6.24 -22.97
CA ALA A 189 24.82 -5.34 -24.00
C ALA A 189 24.22 -6.01 -25.27
N SER A 190 23.80 -7.28 -25.20
CA SER A 190 23.06 -7.97 -26.27
C SER A 190 21.54 -7.90 -26.11
N CYS A 191 21.01 -7.29 -25.04
CA CYS A 191 19.58 -7.06 -24.85
C CYS A 191 19.29 -5.55 -24.68
N ARG A 192 19.50 -4.74 -25.72
CA ARG A 192 18.67 -3.54 -25.86
C ARG A 192 17.28 -4.01 -26.23
N ALA A 193 16.48 -4.35 -25.22
CA ALA A 193 15.05 -4.45 -25.38
C ALA A 193 14.56 -3.15 -26.04
N SER A 194 13.72 -3.26 -27.05
CA SER A 194 13.01 -2.12 -27.64
C SER A 194 12.47 -1.20 -26.53
N PRO A 195 12.47 0.12 -26.70
CA PRO A 195 11.92 1.02 -25.69
C PRO A 195 10.50 0.55 -25.31
N PRO A 196 10.15 0.57 -24.01
CA PRO A 196 8.84 0.11 -23.55
C PRO A 196 7.75 0.83 -24.33
N SER A 197 6.78 0.08 -24.87
CA SER A 197 5.78 0.66 -25.78
C SER A 197 4.71 1.48 -25.08
N VAL A 198 4.60 1.38 -23.74
CA VAL A 198 3.55 1.99 -22.91
C VAL A 198 4.07 2.24 -21.48
N HIS A 199 3.63 3.34 -20.87
CA HIS A 199 3.84 3.64 -19.44
C HIS A 199 2.53 3.53 -18.67
N VAL A 200 2.50 2.69 -17.64
CA VAL A 200 1.38 2.54 -16.71
C VAL A 200 1.65 3.32 -15.43
N VAL A 201 0.77 4.25 -15.09
CA VAL A 201 0.75 4.95 -13.81
C VAL A 201 -0.36 4.37 -12.94
N VAL A 202 0.01 3.64 -11.91
CA VAL A 202 -0.91 3.03 -10.94
C VAL A 202 -1.09 3.99 -9.77
N VAL A 203 -2.33 4.33 -9.43
CA VAL A 203 -2.68 5.16 -8.27
C VAL A 203 -3.54 4.34 -7.33
N THR A 204 -3.03 4.02 -6.15
CA THR A 204 -3.68 3.14 -5.17
C THR A 204 -3.35 3.56 -3.75
N HIS A 205 -4.18 3.15 -2.79
CA HIS A 205 -3.88 3.28 -1.36
C HIS A 205 -3.25 2.03 -0.76
N TYR A 206 -3.30 0.90 -1.47
CA TYR A 206 -2.83 -0.39 -0.98
C TYR A 206 -1.72 -0.91 -1.89
N PHE A 207 -0.50 -0.76 -1.39
CA PHE A 207 0.72 -1.27 -1.99
C PHE A 207 1.75 -1.49 -0.87
N PRO A 208 2.68 -2.47 -0.98
CA PRO A 208 3.74 -2.67 0.00
C PRO A 208 4.40 -1.36 0.46
N PRO A 209 4.64 -1.17 1.78
CA PRO A 209 4.54 -2.12 2.90
C PRO A 209 3.11 -2.33 3.45
N ILE A 210 2.09 -1.71 2.85
CA ILE A 210 0.71 -1.99 3.23
C ILE A 210 0.31 -3.31 2.58
N GLY A 211 -0.03 -4.30 3.40
CA GLY A 211 -0.41 -5.62 2.98
C GLY A 211 -1.89 -5.78 2.63
N GLY A 212 -2.34 -7.04 2.73
CA GLY A 212 -3.72 -7.42 2.52
C GLY A 212 -4.09 -7.65 1.05
N PRO A 213 -5.37 -7.99 0.80
CA PRO A 213 -5.80 -8.48 -0.51
C PRO A 213 -5.77 -7.43 -1.62
N GLY A 214 -5.92 -6.13 -1.29
CA GLY A 214 -5.79 -5.04 -2.24
C GLY A 214 -4.36 -4.87 -2.74
N ALA A 215 -3.40 -4.88 -1.82
CA ALA A 215 -1.99 -4.76 -2.15
C ALA A 215 -1.48 -5.94 -2.98
N ARG A 216 -1.89 -7.17 -2.64
CA ARG A 216 -1.53 -8.38 -3.42
C ARG A 216 -2.08 -8.35 -4.85
N ARG A 217 -3.31 -7.87 -5.05
CA ARG A 217 -3.85 -7.68 -6.42
C ARG A 217 -3.01 -6.69 -7.21
N MET A 218 -2.69 -5.53 -6.62
CA MET A 218 -1.91 -4.50 -7.29
C MET A 218 -0.48 -4.97 -7.60
N LEU A 219 0.16 -5.66 -6.66
CA LEU A 219 1.47 -6.26 -6.86
C LEU A 219 1.48 -7.22 -8.05
N GLY A 220 0.51 -8.14 -8.12
CA GLY A 220 0.41 -9.08 -9.24
C GLY A 220 0.19 -8.39 -10.59
N TRP A 221 -0.57 -7.30 -10.63
CA TRP A 221 -0.74 -6.52 -11.86
C TRP A 221 0.53 -5.75 -12.25
N VAL A 222 1.20 -5.12 -11.29
CA VAL A 222 2.48 -4.44 -11.52
C VAL A 222 3.51 -5.42 -12.09
N ASN A 223 3.65 -6.60 -11.48
CA ASN A 223 4.55 -7.64 -11.94
C ASN A 223 4.20 -8.09 -13.37
N GLY A 224 2.91 -8.30 -13.65
CA GLY A 224 2.44 -8.64 -14.99
C GLY A 224 2.69 -7.54 -16.03
N PHE A 225 2.50 -6.26 -15.71
CA PHE A 225 2.80 -5.15 -16.62
C PHE A 225 4.30 -5.02 -16.90
N VAL A 226 5.12 -5.18 -15.87
CA VAL A 226 6.58 -5.19 -15.99
C VAL A 226 7.03 -6.35 -16.89
N ALA A 227 6.49 -7.56 -16.66
CA ALA A 227 6.80 -8.74 -17.46
C ALA A 227 6.39 -8.58 -18.93
N ALA A 228 5.32 -7.82 -19.20
CA ALA A 228 4.89 -7.42 -20.54
C ALA A 228 5.76 -6.31 -21.18
N GLY A 229 6.81 -5.85 -20.50
CA GLY A 229 7.71 -4.81 -20.98
C GLY A 229 7.17 -3.38 -20.82
N ALA A 230 6.12 -3.16 -20.02
CA ALA A 230 5.64 -1.81 -19.73
C ALA A 230 6.51 -1.12 -18.68
N ARG A 231 6.71 0.20 -18.83
CA ARG A 231 7.24 1.03 -17.75
C ARG A 231 6.13 1.25 -16.73
N VAL A 232 6.40 1.04 -15.44
CA VAL A 232 5.38 1.19 -14.39
C VAL A 232 5.83 2.22 -13.36
N THR A 233 4.94 3.16 -13.04
CA THR A 233 5.09 4.07 -11.90
C THR A 233 3.90 3.88 -10.96
N ILE A 234 4.18 3.54 -9.71
CA ILE A 234 3.18 3.39 -8.66
C ILE A 234 3.18 4.67 -7.83
N VAL A 235 1.99 5.21 -7.61
CA VAL A 235 1.76 6.37 -6.76
C VAL A 235 0.86 5.91 -5.62
N THR A 236 1.45 5.77 -4.44
CA THR A 236 0.80 5.22 -3.25
C THR A 236 1.19 6.05 -2.02
N PRO A 237 0.33 6.27 -1.02
CA PRO A 237 0.72 7.06 0.14
C PRO A 237 1.96 6.51 0.87
N ALA A 238 2.77 7.41 1.43
CA ALA A 238 3.81 7.01 2.38
C ALA A 238 3.18 6.25 3.57
N ALA A 239 3.64 5.02 3.75
CA ALA A 239 3.13 4.14 4.79
C ALA A 239 3.55 4.58 6.19
N HIS A 240 2.78 4.18 7.19
CA HIS A 240 3.03 4.45 8.59
C HIS A 240 2.69 3.21 9.43
N PRO A 241 3.40 2.91 10.54
CA PRO A 241 3.09 1.77 11.42
C PRO A 241 1.68 1.74 11.99
N ARG A 242 0.99 2.88 11.95
CA ARG A 242 -0.41 3.01 12.40
C ARG A 242 -1.44 2.73 11.32
N ASP A 243 -0.99 2.51 10.09
CA ASP A 243 -1.90 2.20 8.98
C ASP A 243 -2.45 0.77 9.14
N PRO A 244 -3.73 0.54 8.76
CA PRO A 244 -4.27 -0.80 8.71
C PRO A 244 -3.46 -1.68 7.75
N TYR A 245 -3.20 -2.93 8.14
CA TYR A 245 -2.45 -3.90 7.34
C TYR A 245 -0.99 -3.52 7.06
N TYR A 246 -0.41 -2.57 7.81
CA TYR A 246 1.03 -2.32 7.73
C TYR A 246 1.82 -3.59 8.07
N GLN A 247 2.73 -3.98 7.17
CA GLN A 247 3.62 -5.12 7.35
C GLN A 247 5.07 -4.61 7.52
N PRO A 248 5.63 -4.67 8.74
CA PRO A 248 7.03 -4.32 8.96
C PRO A 248 7.94 -5.18 8.07
N GLY A 249 8.88 -4.54 7.37
CA GLY A 249 9.87 -5.22 6.52
C GLY A 249 9.37 -5.65 5.14
N GLU A 250 8.06 -5.58 4.85
CA GLU A 250 7.57 -5.81 3.50
C GLU A 250 7.92 -4.60 2.62
N SER A 251 8.55 -4.81 1.46
CA SER A 251 8.84 -3.74 0.50
C SER A 251 8.70 -4.27 -0.92
N TYR A 252 8.60 -3.36 -1.88
CA TYR A 252 8.65 -3.71 -3.29
C TYR A 252 10.06 -3.47 -3.81
N ASP A 253 10.70 -4.51 -4.30
CA ASP A 253 12.07 -4.55 -4.82
C ASP A 253 12.14 -4.74 -6.35
N GLY A 254 10.98 -4.78 -7.01
CA GLY A 254 10.89 -4.91 -8.46
C GLY A 254 11.25 -3.62 -9.22
N PRO A 255 11.27 -3.67 -10.56
CA PRO A 255 11.77 -2.59 -11.41
C PRO A 255 10.81 -1.40 -11.58
N ALA A 256 9.58 -1.47 -11.05
CA ALA A 256 8.64 -0.35 -11.11
C ALA A 256 9.07 0.80 -10.19
N THR A 257 8.87 2.04 -10.63
CA THR A 257 9.15 3.22 -9.82
C THR A 257 8.05 3.44 -8.81
N VAL A 258 8.35 3.47 -7.50
CA VAL A 258 7.38 3.75 -6.45
C VAL A 258 7.53 5.18 -5.95
N VAL A 259 6.46 5.96 -6.01
CA VAL A 259 6.38 7.34 -5.54
C VAL A 259 5.46 7.40 -4.33
N THR A 260 6.02 7.75 -3.17
CA THR A 260 5.32 7.71 -1.89
C THR A 260 5.12 9.10 -1.28
N PRO A 261 4.14 9.91 -1.74
CA PRO A 261 3.90 11.21 -1.14
C PRO A 261 3.45 11.08 0.32
N ALA A 262 3.97 11.97 1.18
CA ALA A 262 3.47 12.12 2.53
C ALA A 262 1.99 12.56 2.51
N ILE A 263 1.18 11.89 3.32
CA ILE A 263 -0.26 12.15 3.44
C ILE A 263 -0.65 12.52 4.87
N PHE A 264 -1.77 13.24 4.99
CA PHE A 264 -2.45 13.42 6.26
C PHE A 264 -3.63 12.46 6.35
N ASP A 265 -3.53 11.47 7.24
CA ASP A 265 -4.61 10.52 7.53
C ASP A 265 -5.08 10.64 8.98
N PRO A 266 -6.27 11.21 9.23
CA PRO A 266 -6.85 11.29 10.57
C PRO A 266 -7.02 9.94 11.25
N ALA A 267 -7.17 8.84 10.51
CA ALA A 267 -7.37 7.50 11.08
C ALA A 267 -6.15 7.04 11.89
N ARG A 268 -4.94 7.54 11.58
CA ARG A 268 -3.70 7.26 12.32
C ARG A 268 -3.70 7.78 13.76
N PHE A 269 -4.56 8.74 14.10
CA PHE A 269 -4.68 9.25 15.48
C PHE A 269 -5.58 8.39 16.35
N ALA A 270 -6.42 7.53 15.74
CA ALA A 270 -7.30 6.61 16.45
C ALA A 270 -6.68 5.21 16.65
N ARG A 271 -5.40 5.04 16.30
CA ARG A 271 -4.67 3.76 16.32
C ARG A 271 -3.40 3.86 17.16
N GLY A 272 -3.11 2.79 17.88
CA GLY A 272 -1.89 2.62 18.68
C GLY A 272 -0.66 2.44 17.80
N GLY A 273 0.53 2.45 18.40
CA GLY A 273 1.81 2.25 17.69
C GLY A 273 1.92 0.90 16.97
N ASP A 274 1.13 -0.08 17.38
CA ASP A 274 0.97 -1.41 16.79
C ASP A 274 -0.10 -1.46 15.67
N GLY A 275 -0.63 -0.29 15.26
CA GLY A 275 -1.66 -0.17 14.22
C GLY A 275 -3.05 -0.67 14.64
N LYS A 276 -3.20 -1.17 15.87
CA LYS A 276 -4.50 -1.62 16.40
C LYS A 276 -5.37 -0.40 16.74
N PRO A 277 -6.69 -0.49 16.55
CA PRO A 277 -7.61 0.51 17.06
C PRO A 277 -7.37 0.74 18.56
N LEU A 278 -7.26 2.00 19.00
CA LEU A 278 -7.13 2.35 20.43
C LEU A 278 -8.38 1.97 21.23
N VAL A 279 -9.50 1.69 20.54
CA VAL A 279 -10.77 1.24 21.11
C VAL A 279 -11.23 0.02 20.32
N SER A 280 -11.58 -1.06 21.03
CA SER A 280 -12.13 -2.30 20.43
C SER A 280 -13.34 -2.01 19.53
N GLU A 281 -13.37 -2.63 18.36
CA GLU A 281 -14.52 -2.64 17.44
C GLU A 281 -15.66 -3.49 18.03
N GLY A 282 -16.27 -3.01 19.12
CA GLY A 282 -17.53 -3.54 19.66
C GLY A 282 -18.75 -2.91 18.97
N PRO A 283 -19.96 -3.43 19.22
CA PRO A 283 -21.20 -2.88 18.66
C PRO A 283 -21.27 -1.38 18.97
N GLN A 284 -21.53 -0.58 17.93
CA GLN A 284 -21.54 0.87 18.04
C GLN A 284 -22.56 1.30 19.09
N SER A 285 -22.10 1.77 20.25
CA SER A 285 -22.97 2.28 21.29
C SER A 285 -23.71 3.53 20.80
N GLU A 286 -25.02 3.58 21.05
CA GLU A 286 -25.97 4.53 20.48
C GLU A 286 -25.78 6.00 20.93
N LYS A 287 -24.80 6.29 21.79
CA LYS A 287 -24.55 7.66 22.31
C LYS A 287 -23.41 8.35 21.57
N ARG A 288 -23.59 8.62 20.28
CA ARG A 288 -22.67 9.47 19.49
C ARG A 288 -22.98 10.95 19.70
N GLY A 289 -22.06 11.68 20.34
CA GLY A 289 -22.10 13.15 20.42
C GLY A 289 -22.04 13.84 19.05
N LEU A 290 -22.36 15.14 18.99
CA LEU A 290 -22.45 15.94 17.76
C LEU A 290 -21.23 15.78 16.82
N ALA A 291 -20.02 15.73 17.39
CA ALA A 291 -18.78 15.52 16.63
C ALA A 291 -18.76 14.18 15.85
N ALA A 292 -19.30 13.11 16.43
CA ALA A 292 -19.38 11.81 15.76
C ALA A 292 -20.46 11.78 14.66
N ARG A 293 -21.50 12.65 14.75
CA ARG A 293 -22.51 12.82 13.68
C ARG A 293 -22.00 13.66 12.51
N LEU A 294 -21.07 14.60 12.76
CA LEU A 294 -20.46 15.45 11.73
C LEU A 294 -19.22 14.84 11.06
N ARG A 295 -18.51 13.93 11.74
CA ARG A 295 -17.28 13.30 11.23
C ARG A 295 -17.41 12.70 9.83
N PRO A 296 -18.48 11.95 9.47
CA PRO A 296 -18.63 11.41 8.11
C PRO A 296 -18.69 12.51 7.03
N TRP A 297 -19.28 13.67 7.34
CA TRP A 297 -19.39 14.81 6.42
C TRP A 297 -18.04 15.50 6.17
N LEU A 298 -17.21 15.64 7.20
CA LEU A 298 -15.85 16.20 7.06
C LEU A 298 -14.97 15.33 6.18
N LEU A 299 -15.19 14.01 6.23
CA LEU A 299 -14.44 13.00 5.50
C LEU A 299 -15.17 12.53 4.24
N MET A 300 -15.95 13.39 3.57
CA MET A 300 -16.56 13.04 2.27
C MET A 300 -15.53 13.06 1.13
N PRO A 301 -15.59 12.11 0.16
CA PRO A 301 -16.56 11.02 0.08
C PRO A 301 -16.19 9.78 0.91
N ASP A 302 -14.94 9.70 1.37
CA ASP A 302 -14.47 8.69 2.31
C ASP A 302 -13.27 9.22 3.14
N GLN A 303 -12.84 8.41 4.10
CA GLN A 303 -11.79 8.77 5.06
C GLN A 303 -10.44 9.14 4.44
N ARG A 304 -10.18 8.82 3.17
CA ARG A 304 -8.95 9.21 2.46
C ARG A 304 -9.04 10.58 1.79
N ARG A 305 -10.16 11.32 1.91
CA ARG A 305 -10.31 12.69 1.36
C ARG A 305 -9.07 13.57 1.58
N LEU A 306 -8.57 13.63 2.82
CA LEU A 306 -7.45 14.50 3.17
C LEU A 306 -6.08 13.93 2.73
N ALA A 307 -6.01 12.63 2.48
CA ALA A 307 -4.83 11.95 1.94
C ALA A 307 -4.70 12.08 0.41
N ASN A 308 -5.82 12.30 -0.28
CA ASN A 308 -5.88 12.29 -1.74
C ASN A 308 -5.17 13.47 -2.40
N GLY A 309 -5.13 14.65 -1.76
CA GLY A 309 -4.50 15.84 -2.36
C GLY A 309 -3.04 15.63 -2.78
N PRO A 310 -2.15 15.22 -1.85
CA PRO A 310 -0.76 14.87 -2.18
C PRO A 310 -0.65 13.73 -3.20
N LEU A 311 -1.49 12.70 -3.07
CA LEU A 311 -1.53 11.56 -3.98
C LEU A 311 -1.82 11.99 -5.43
N PHE A 312 -2.80 12.87 -5.62
CA PHE A 312 -3.21 13.34 -6.94
C PHE A 312 -2.13 14.22 -7.58
N ARG A 313 -1.44 15.05 -6.78
CA ARG A 313 -0.32 15.86 -7.27
C ARG A 313 0.85 15.00 -7.72
N ALA A 314 1.20 13.97 -6.95
CA ALA A 314 2.24 13.02 -7.31
C ALA A 314 1.88 12.27 -8.61
N ALA A 315 0.61 11.84 -8.78
CA ALA A 315 0.16 11.19 -10.00
C ALA A 315 0.25 12.11 -11.23
N LEU A 316 -0.16 13.38 -11.09
CA LEU A 316 -0.02 14.37 -12.17
C LEU A 316 1.44 14.67 -12.50
N ALA A 317 2.32 14.73 -11.50
CA ALA A 317 3.76 14.93 -11.71
C ALA A 317 4.39 13.73 -12.44
N ALA A 318 4.05 12.50 -12.03
CA ALA A 318 4.48 11.28 -12.70
C ALA A 318 4.04 11.26 -14.17
N LEU A 319 2.80 11.64 -14.46
CA LEU A 319 2.27 11.72 -15.82
C LEU A 319 2.91 12.84 -16.65
N ALA A 320 3.20 13.99 -16.03
CA ALA A 320 3.85 15.11 -16.72
C ALA A 320 5.31 14.80 -17.11
N ALA A 321 5.95 13.84 -16.43
CA ALA A 321 7.28 13.37 -16.78
C ALA A 321 7.30 12.47 -18.03
N ILE A 322 6.14 11.98 -18.47
CA ILE A 322 5.99 11.12 -19.66
C ILE A 322 5.91 12.01 -20.90
N ARG A 323 6.83 11.82 -21.86
CA ARG A 323 6.90 12.64 -23.09
C ARG A 323 6.54 11.86 -24.34
N ASP A 324 7.19 10.73 -24.56
CA ASP A 324 7.25 10.10 -25.89
C ASP A 324 6.44 8.80 -26.02
N GLU A 325 5.74 8.37 -24.95
CA GLU A 325 5.03 7.09 -24.91
C GLU A 325 3.55 7.22 -24.48
N PRO A 326 2.67 6.28 -24.90
CA PRO A 326 1.30 6.18 -24.40
C PRO A 326 1.27 6.03 -22.88
N ALA A 327 0.43 6.83 -22.21
CA ALA A 327 0.19 6.69 -20.78
C ALA A 327 -1.15 5.98 -20.51
N ILE A 328 -1.11 4.95 -19.67
CA ILE A 328 -2.29 4.34 -19.06
C ILE A 328 -2.31 4.77 -17.59
N VAL A 329 -3.45 5.24 -17.12
CA VAL A 329 -3.65 5.57 -15.71
C VAL A 329 -4.60 4.56 -15.13
N LEU A 330 -4.16 3.85 -14.10
CA LEU A 330 -4.96 2.87 -13.40
C LEU A 330 -5.22 3.35 -11.97
N THR A 331 -6.48 3.61 -11.63
CA THR A 331 -6.87 3.88 -10.23
C THR A 331 -7.56 2.66 -9.66
N SER A 332 -7.16 2.18 -8.47
CA SER A 332 -7.75 0.95 -7.87
C SER A 332 -8.26 1.18 -6.45
N SER A 333 -9.50 0.80 -6.20
CA SER A 333 -10.13 0.84 -4.88
C SER A 333 -9.64 -0.30 -3.97
N PRO A 334 -9.76 -0.18 -2.63
CA PRO A 334 -10.30 0.92 -1.83
C PRO A 334 -9.22 1.96 -1.48
N TYR A 335 -9.58 3.16 -1.06
CA TYR A 335 -10.92 3.72 -0.98
C TYR A 335 -11.37 4.31 -2.33
N ASN A 336 -12.67 4.35 -2.60
CA ASN A 336 -13.22 4.72 -3.91
C ASN A 336 -12.93 6.17 -4.33
N SER A 337 -12.64 7.07 -3.38
CA SER A 337 -12.20 8.43 -3.67
C SER A 337 -10.93 8.52 -4.51
N VAL A 338 -10.12 7.46 -4.56
CA VAL A 338 -8.93 7.39 -5.42
C VAL A 338 -9.28 7.56 -6.91
N HIS A 339 -10.48 7.14 -7.33
CA HIS A 339 -10.94 7.31 -8.71
C HIS A 339 -11.14 8.79 -9.08
N LEU A 340 -11.33 9.68 -8.10
CA LEU A 340 -11.36 11.13 -8.35
C LEU A 340 -9.99 11.65 -8.84
N ALA A 341 -8.89 10.97 -8.52
CA ALA A 341 -7.58 11.26 -9.11
C ALA A 341 -7.63 11.09 -10.62
N GLY A 342 -8.16 9.95 -11.06
CA GLY A 342 -8.27 9.58 -12.46
C GLY A 342 -9.15 10.56 -13.24
N ARG A 343 -10.24 11.03 -12.64
CA ARG A 343 -11.07 12.09 -13.23
C ARG A 343 -10.31 13.39 -13.41
N VAL A 344 -9.63 13.88 -12.37
CA VAL A 344 -8.80 15.11 -12.47
C VAL A 344 -7.71 14.96 -13.51
N ILE A 345 -7.13 13.76 -13.62
CA ILE A 345 -6.13 13.44 -14.64
C ILE A 345 -6.75 13.50 -16.04
N LYS A 346 -7.93 12.89 -16.25
CA LYS A 346 -8.64 12.94 -17.53
C LYS A 346 -9.01 14.38 -17.92
N GLU A 347 -9.52 15.17 -16.97
CA GLU A 347 -9.84 16.60 -17.16
C GLU A 347 -8.61 17.42 -17.57
N ARG A 348 -7.41 17.10 -17.08
CA ARG A 348 -6.17 17.86 -17.36
C ARG A 348 -5.37 17.36 -18.56
N LEU A 349 -5.38 16.06 -18.81
CA LEU A 349 -4.52 15.42 -19.81
C LEU A 349 -5.28 14.98 -21.06
N GLY A 350 -6.62 14.93 -21.02
CA GLY A 350 -7.45 14.51 -22.15
C GLY A 350 -7.03 13.14 -22.69
N ASP A 351 -6.90 13.04 -24.01
CA ASP A 351 -6.59 11.79 -24.72
C ASP A 351 -5.09 11.46 -24.79
N ARG A 352 -4.27 12.17 -24.00
CA ARG A 352 -2.87 11.78 -23.76
C ARG A 352 -2.77 10.56 -22.85
N ALA A 353 -3.73 10.37 -21.95
CA ALA A 353 -3.78 9.24 -21.04
C ALA A 353 -5.12 8.49 -21.18
N THR A 354 -5.05 7.16 -21.16
CA THR A 354 -6.23 6.30 -21.05
C THR A 354 -6.46 5.96 -19.58
N TRP A 355 -7.56 6.42 -19.02
CA TRP A 355 -7.88 6.17 -17.62
C TRP A 355 -8.78 4.95 -17.45
N ILE A 356 -8.27 3.95 -16.73
CA ILE A 356 -9.01 2.78 -16.26
C ILE A 356 -9.27 2.91 -14.75
N ALA A 357 -10.54 2.78 -14.36
CA ALA A 357 -10.96 2.70 -12.97
C ALA A 357 -11.19 1.23 -12.58
N ASP A 358 -10.39 0.71 -11.65
CA ASP A 358 -10.53 -0.63 -11.08
C ASP A 358 -11.41 -0.61 -9.83
N SER A 359 -12.69 -0.95 -10.05
CA SER A 359 -13.70 -1.16 -9.02
C SER A 359 -13.52 -2.54 -8.40
N ARG A 360 -12.52 -2.65 -7.54
CA ARG A 360 -12.21 -3.84 -6.76
C ARG A 360 -13.27 -4.10 -5.69
N ASP A 361 -13.72 -3.06 -5.00
CA ASP A 361 -14.77 -3.11 -4.00
C ASP A 361 -15.97 -2.28 -4.47
N ASP A 362 -17.21 -2.72 -4.18
CA ASP A 362 -18.41 -1.95 -4.50
C ASP A 362 -18.33 -0.55 -3.87
N TRP A 363 -18.83 0.46 -4.59
CA TRP A 363 -18.80 1.84 -4.10
C TRP A 363 -19.49 1.96 -2.74
N PHE A 364 -20.53 1.14 -2.54
CA PHE A 364 -21.36 1.10 -1.35
C PHE A 364 -21.07 -0.08 -0.41
N HIS A 365 -19.84 -0.64 -0.47
CA HIS A 365 -19.47 -1.77 0.36
C HIS A 365 -19.65 -1.48 1.87
N PRO A 366 -20.49 -2.26 2.60
CA PRO A 366 -20.96 -1.90 3.94
C PRO A 366 -19.85 -1.88 5.00
N VAL A 367 -18.78 -2.65 4.79
CA VAL A 367 -17.63 -2.71 5.72
C VAL A 367 -16.70 -1.51 5.59
N PHE A 368 -16.53 -0.97 4.37
CA PHE A 368 -15.55 0.09 4.11
C PHE A 368 -16.17 1.49 4.16
N PHE A 369 -17.48 1.60 3.92
CA PHE A 369 -18.16 2.88 3.74
C PHE A 369 -19.48 2.95 4.53
N PRO A 370 -19.51 3.59 5.71
CA PRO A 370 -20.76 3.89 6.39
C PRO A 370 -21.45 5.06 5.68
N PHE A 371 -22.63 4.83 5.08
CA PHE A 371 -23.48 5.89 4.51
C PHE A 371 -24.59 6.28 5.48
N PRO A 372 -24.38 7.28 6.35
CA PRO A 372 -25.23 7.51 7.52
C PRO A 372 -26.67 7.95 7.18
N ASN A 373 -26.92 8.50 5.99
CA ASN A 373 -28.23 8.97 5.57
C ASN A 373 -28.39 8.98 4.04
N ALA A 374 -29.62 9.22 3.57
CA ALA A 374 -29.97 9.23 2.15
C ALA A 374 -29.23 10.31 1.35
N ALA A 375 -28.98 11.50 1.93
CA ALA A 375 -28.26 12.58 1.25
C ALA A 375 -26.79 12.19 0.98
N TYR A 376 -26.13 11.56 1.96
CA TYR A 376 -24.77 11.04 1.83
C TYR A 376 -24.69 9.93 0.77
N ARG A 377 -25.71 9.06 0.70
CA ARG A 377 -25.84 8.04 -0.36
C ARG A 377 -26.04 8.68 -1.74
N ALA A 378 -26.92 9.67 -1.86
CA ALA A 378 -27.18 10.37 -3.10
C ALA A 378 -25.93 11.09 -3.63
N TYR A 379 -25.17 11.74 -2.75
CA TYR A 379 -23.89 12.36 -3.11
C TYR A 379 -22.89 11.34 -3.65
N ASN A 380 -22.70 10.22 -2.94
CA ASN A 380 -21.78 9.17 -3.39
C ASN A 380 -22.23 8.50 -4.68
N ARG A 381 -23.54 8.27 -4.87
CA ARG A 381 -24.10 7.80 -6.13
C ARG A 381 -23.78 8.77 -7.26
N GLY A 382 -23.86 10.07 -7.00
CA GLY A 382 -23.46 11.10 -7.94
C GLY A 382 -21.97 11.07 -8.30
N LEU A 383 -21.09 10.72 -7.34
CA LEU A 383 -19.65 10.54 -7.61
C LEU A 383 -19.36 9.25 -8.39
N GLU A 384 -20.02 8.14 -8.05
CA GLU A 384 -19.91 6.88 -8.80
C GLU A 384 -20.36 7.09 -10.25
N ALA A 385 -21.52 7.72 -10.47
CA ALA A 385 -22.00 8.08 -11.82
C ALA A 385 -20.99 8.94 -12.60
N LYS A 386 -20.33 9.87 -11.92
CA LYS A 386 -19.27 10.70 -12.51
C LYS A 386 -18.07 9.86 -12.95
N VAL A 387 -17.62 8.91 -12.13
CA VAL A 387 -16.53 7.99 -12.48
C VAL A 387 -16.92 7.09 -13.64
N LEU A 388 -18.12 6.50 -13.61
CA LEU A 388 -18.63 5.64 -14.69
C LEU A 388 -18.69 6.37 -16.04
N ARG A 389 -19.07 7.65 -16.03
CA ARG A 389 -19.15 8.48 -17.24
C ARG A 389 -17.77 8.83 -17.79
N ASP A 390 -16.88 9.31 -16.92
CA ASP A 390 -15.65 9.99 -17.33
C ASP A 390 -14.47 9.01 -17.53
N ALA A 391 -14.47 7.83 -16.91
CA ALA A 391 -13.43 6.83 -17.10
C ALA A 391 -13.47 6.27 -18.52
N ASP A 392 -12.29 6.06 -19.15
CA ASP A 392 -12.20 5.45 -20.47
C ASP A 392 -12.48 3.94 -20.42
N GLY A 393 -12.16 3.30 -19.29
CA GLY A 393 -12.47 1.91 -19.00
C GLY A 393 -12.77 1.67 -17.52
N LEU A 394 -13.61 0.67 -17.24
CA LEU A 394 -13.96 0.20 -15.90
C LEU A 394 -13.60 -1.28 -15.74
N THR A 395 -12.78 -1.66 -14.77
CA THR A 395 -12.63 -3.08 -14.38
C THR A 395 -13.46 -3.38 -13.15
N ILE A 396 -14.13 -4.53 -13.14
CA ILE A 396 -15.02 -4.95 -12.06
C ILE A 396 -14.59 -6.34 -11.60
N VAL A 397 -14.45 -6.53 -10.29
CA VAL A 397 -13.94 -7.80 -9.73
C VAL A 397 -14.95 -8.96 -9.81
N SER A 398 -16.24 -8.67 -9.72
CA SER A 398 -17.27 -9.71 -9.65
C SER A 398 -18.53 -9.35 -10.39
N ARG A 399 -19.23 -10.40 -10.89
CA ARG A 399 -20.52 -10.25 -11.57
C ARG A 399 -21.58 -9.67 -10.64
N SER A 400 -21.56 -10.04 -9.35
CA SER A 400 -22.46 -9.44 -8.35
C SER A 400 -22.25 -7.94 -8.19
N THR A 401 -20.99 -7.48 -8.15
CA THR A 401 -20.70 -6.04 -8.10
C THR A 401 -21.19 -5.36 -9.37
N LEU A 402 -20.99 -5.96 -10.55
CA LEU A 402 -21.51 -5.43 -11.80
C LEU A 402 -23.04 -5.29 -11.76
N ASP A 403 -23.77 -6.30 -11.30
CA ASP A 403 -25.23 -6.26 -11.21
C ASP A 403 -25.72 -5.18 -10.25
N LYS A 404 -25.04 -5.00 -9.11
CA LYS A 404 -25.33 -3.93 -8.14
C LYS A 404 -25.12 -2.55 -8.76
N VAL A 405 -24.00 -2.34 -9.45
CA VAL A 405 -23.68 -1.06 -10.11
C VAL A 405 -24.69 -0.79 -11.24
N ARG A 406 -25.01 -1.79 -12.06
CA ARG A 406 -26.03 -1.70 -13.13
C ARG A 406 -27.40 -1.32 -12.60
N SER A 407 -27.85 -2.00 -11.53
CA SER A 407 -29.14 -1.71 -10.90
C SER A 407 -29.19 -0.29 -10.34
N ARG A 408 -28.11 0.17 -9.70
CA ARG A 408 -27.99 1.52 -9.13
C ARG A 408 -27.91 2.63 -10.18
N HIS A 409 -27.40 2.29 -11.36
CA HIS A 409 -27.13 3.20 -12.48
C HIS A 409 -27.83 2.76 -13.77
N ALA A 410 -29.10 2.35 -13.63
CA ALA A 410 -29.94 1.93 -14.76
C ALA A 410 -30.19 3.07 -15.77
N GLU A 411 -29.90 4.32 -15.41
CA GLU A 411 -29.94 5.47 -16.31
C GLU A 411 -28.84 5.46 -17.40
N PHE A 412 -27.79 4.65 -17.28
CA PHE A 412 -26.78 4.49 -18.33
C PHE A 412 -27.29 3.60 -19.46
N SER A 413 -26.91 3.90 -20.71
CA SER A 413 -27.44 3.21 -21.89
C SER A 413 -27.14 1.71 -21.90
N VAL A 414 -27.96 0.93 -22.62
CA VAL A 414 -27.69 -0.49 -22.89
C VAL A 414 -26.32 -0.66 -23.55
N ASP A 415 -25.92 0.27 -24.42
CA ASP A 415 -24.60 0.26 -25.08
C ASP A 415 -23.44 0.44 -24.10
N PHE A 416 -23.60 1.27 -23.06
CA PHE A 416 -22.61 1.40 -21.99
C PHE A 416 -22.41 0.06 -21.27
N TRP A 417 -23.50 -0.67 -21.05
CA TRP A 417 -23.52 -1.99 -20.45
C TRP A 417 -23.41 -3.15 -21.45
N SER A 418 -23.07 -2.87 -22.72
CA SER A 418 -22.94 -3.87 -23.79
C SER A 418 -21.87 -4.92 -23.47
N THR A 419 -21.70 -5.89 -24.36
CA THR A 419 -20.79 -7.02 -24.17
C THR A 419 -19.37 -6.60 -23.80
N GLU A 420 -18.70 -7.40 -22.96
CA GLU A 420 -17.34 -7.16 -22.45
C GLU A 420 -16.29 -6.90 -23.55
N GLU A 421 -16.54 -7.39 -24.77
CA GLU A 421 -15.65 -7.25 -25.91
C GLU A 421 -15.73 -5.86 -26.58
N SER A 422 -16.90 -5.22 -26.56
CA SER A 422 -17.18 -3.92 -27.18
C SER A 422 -17.39 -2.79 -26.16
N GLY A 423 -17.57 -3.15 -24.90
CA GLY A 423 -17.99 -2.24 -23.84
C GLY A 423 -16.86 -1.44 -23.18
N LYS A 424 -17.27 -0.43 -22.42
CA LYS A 424 -16.41 0.40 -21.58
C LYS A 424 -16.03 -0.28 -20.25
N TRP A 425 -16.42 -1.53 -20.04
CA TRP A 425 -16.18 -2.29 -18.81
C TRP A 425 -15.63 -3.69 -19.10
N ARG A 426 -14.85 -4.25 -18.15
CA ARG A 426 -14.38 -5.63 -18.17
C ARG A 426 -14.50 -6.31 -16.81
N TRP A 427 -14.81 -7.60 -16.83
CA TRP A 427 -14.76 -8.43 -15.64
C TRP A 427 -13.33 -8.91 -15.44
N VAL A 428 -12.69 -8.45 -14.37
CA VAL A 428 -11.33 -8.86 -14.03
C VAL A 428 -11.30 -9.38 -12.60
N PRO A 429 -11.53 -10.69 -12.39
CA PRO A 429 -11.65 -11.27 -11.07
C PRO A 429 -10.36 -11.16 -10.27
N ASN A 430 -10.44 -11.57 -9.01
CA ASN A 430 -9.21 -11.85 -8.29
C ASN A 430 -8.47 -13.05 -8.92
N GLY A 431 -7.23 -13.25 -8.52
CA GLY A 431 -6.32 -14.16 -9.16
C GLY A 431 -5.02 -14.27 -8.37
N PHE A 432 -4.10 -15.08 -8.87
CA PHE A 432 -2.84 -15.41 -8.20
C PHE A 432 -1.65 -14.96 -9.05
N ASP A 433 -0.62 -14.47 -8.37
CA ASP A 433 0.68 -14.15 -8.95
C ASP A 433 1.72 -15.08 -8.32
N ALA A 434 2.40 -15.86 -9.15
CA ALA A 434 3.46 -16.77 -8.72
C ALA A 434 4.84 -16.08 -8.61
N THR A 435 4.96 -14.85 -9.13
CA THR A 435 6.23 -14.13 -9.20
C THR A 435 6.85 -13.95 -7.81
N GLY A 436 8.07 -14.44 -7.63
CA GLY A 436 8.83 -14.32 -6.39
C GLY A 436 8.50 -15.38 -5.32
N VAL A 437 7.55 -16.27 -5.59
CA VAL A 437 7.18 -17.37 -4.66
C VAL A 437 7.28 -18.75 -5.31
N GLU A 438 7.88 -18.85 -6.50
CA GLU A 438 8.00 -20.10 -7.26
C GLU A 438 8.77 -21.18 -6.47
N ALA A 439 9.78 -20.78 -5.70
CA ALA A 439 10.52 -21.70 -4.84
C ALA A 439 9.63 -22.36 -3.79
N ILE A 440 8.70 -21.59 -3.20
CA ILE A 440 7.73 -22.11 -2.22
C ILE A 440 6.75 -23.05 -2.92
N LEU A 441 6.21 -22.65 -4.09
CA LEU A 441 5.24 -23.44 -4.84
C LEU A 441 5.82 -24.76 -5.38
N ASN A 442 7.12 -24.78 -5.69
CA ASN A 442 7.81 -25.95 -6.22
C ASN A 442 8.51 -26.80 -5.14
N ALA A 443 8.55 -26.35 -3.89
CA ALA A 443 9.18 -27.09 -2.79
C ALA A 443 8.53 -28.48 -2.61
N PRO A 444 9.30 -29.55 -2.41
CA PRO A 444 8.73 -30.89 -2.22
C PRO A 444 7.89 -30.94 -0.95
N VAL A 445 6.70 -31.56 -1.05
CA VAL A 445 5.83 -31.83 0.10
C VAL A 445 5.93 -33.32 0.41
N PRO A 446 6.33 -33.72 1.63
CA PRO A 446 6.38 -35.14 1.98
C PRO A 446 4.98 -35.76 1.92
N PRO A 447 4.86 -37.03 1.53
CA PRO A 447 3.59 -37.75 1.59
C PRO A 447 3.00 -37.72 3.00
N ARG A 448 1.67 -37.61 3.10
CA ARG A 448 0.96 -37.67 4.37
C ARG A 448 1.19 -39.05 5.02
N ASP A 449 1.54 -39.05 6.30
CA ASP A 449 1.47 -40.24 7.14
C ASP A 449 -0.01 -40.50 7.51
N PRO A 450 -0.61 -41.64 7.11
CA PRO A 450 -2.00 -41.95 7.44
C PRO A 450 -2.29 -42.02 8.94
N SER A 451 -1.28 -42.28 9.78
CA SER A 451 -1.41 -42.34 11.24
C SER A 451 -1.31 -40.96 11.91
N ALA A 452 -0.79 -39.96 11.19
CA ALA A 452 -0.70 -38.60 11.67
C ALA A 452 -2.07 -37.90 11.64
N PRO A 453 -2.30 -36.90 12.52
CA PRO A 453 -3.49 -36.08 12.45
C PRO A 453 -3.59 -35.35 11.10
N VAL A 454 -4.78 -35.32 10.50
CA VAL A 454 -5.06 -34.53 9.30
C VAL A 454 -4.99 -33.05 9.66
N ARG A 455 -4.10 -32.32 9.00
CA ARG A 455 -3.93 -30.88 9.14
C ARG A 455 -4.93 -30.14 8.26
N LEU A 456 -6.04 -29.71 8.85
CA LEU A 456 -6.99 -28.81 8.23
C LEU A 456 -6.55 -27.36 8.46
N LEU A 457 -6.39 -26.57 7.40
CA LEU A 457 -5.95 -25.18 7.52
C LEU A 457 -6.99 -24.21 6.95
N PHE A 458 -7.36 -23.22 7.75
CA PHE A 458 -7.93 -21.96 7.26
C PHE A 458 -6.85 -20.88 7.30
N SER A 459 -6.60 -20.22 6.17
CA SER A 459 -5.71 -19.05 6.10
C SER A 459 -6.49 -17.79 5.73
N GLY A 460 -6.41 -16.73 6.53
CA GLY A 460 -7.00 -15.42 6.23
C GLY A 460 -7.73 -14.78 7.41
N THR A 461 -8.76 -13.99 7.10
CA THR A 461 -9.60 -13.37 8.12
C THR A 461 -10.92 -14.12 8.20
N LEU A 462 -11.22 -14.70 9.36
CA LEU A 462 -12.51 -15.31 9.66
C LEU A 462 -13.42 -14.24 10.28
N TRP A 463 -14.40 -13.78 9.50
CA TRP A 463 -15.34 -12.73 9.90
C TRP A 463 -16.55 -13.32 10.62
N GLN A 464 -17.25 -12.51 11.42
CA GLN A 464 -18.58 -12.87 11.90
C GLN A 464 -19.50 -13.28 10.73
N GLY A 465 -20.35 -14.29 10.95
CA GLY A 465 -21.22 -14.85 9.91
C GLY A 465 -20.60 -16.00 9.12
N HIS A 466 -19.44 -16.52 9.54
CA HIS A 466 -18.81 -17.73 9.00
C HIS A 466 -18.81 -18.85 10.06
N PRO A 467 -19.98 -19.46 10.35
CA PRO A 467 -20.12 -20.43 11.44
C PRO A 467 -19.18 -21.62 11.28
N LEU A 468 -18.65 -22.12 12.38
CA LEU A 468 -17.75 -23.28 12.41
C LEU A 468 -18.38 -24.47 13.15
N GLU A 469 -19.57 -24.30 13.72
CA GLU A 469 -20.24 -25.26 14.59
C GLU A 469 -20.45 -26.60 13.88
N ALA A 470 -21.04 -26.57 12.68
CA ALA A 470 -21.27 -27.79 11.89
C ALA A 470 -19.96 -28.45 11.44
N LEU A 471 -18.92 -27.67 11.12
CA LEU A 471 -17.61 -28.20 10.78
C LEU A 471 -16.96 -28.91 11.97
N VAL A 472 -16.96 -28.29 13.14
CA VAL A 472 -16.35 -28.85 14.36
C VAL A 472 -17.10 -30.09 14.82
N ALA A 473 -18.44 -30.10 14.73
CA ALA A 473 -19.24 -31.29 14.97
C ALA A 473 -18.91 -32.42 13.99
N ALA A 474 -18.80 -32.10 12.69
CA ALA A 474 -18.45 -33.08 11.65
C ALA A 474 -17.06 -33.69 11.85
N LEU A 475 -16.05 -32.87 12.21
CA LEU A 475 -14.71 -33.36 12.55
C LEU A 475 -14.75 -34.35 13.72
N GLY A 476 -15.52 -34.03 14.78
CA GLY A 476 -15.70 -34.92 15.93
C GLY A 476 -16.39 -36.24 15.56
N ASN A 477 -17.43 -36.18 14.73
CA ASN A 477 -18.16 -37.35 14.25
C ASN A 477 -17.25 -38.29 13.44
N VAL A 478 -16.53 -37.74 12.45
CA VAL A 478 -15.58 -38.50 11.64
C VAL A 478 -14.46 -39.09 12.50
N ALA A 479 -13.94 -38.32 13.46
CA ALA A 479 -12.89 -38.79 14.37
C ALA A 479 -13.35 -39.95 15.28
N ALA A 480 -14.60 -39.89 15.76
CA ALA A 480 -15.20 -40.96 16.56
C ALA A 480 -15.44 -42.22 15.71
N LYS A 481 -15.93 -42.06 14.48
CA LYS A 481 -16.26 -43.17 13.57
C LYS A 481 -15.03 -43.87 12.99
N THR A 482 -14.00 -43.12 12.63
CA THR A 482 -12.84 -43.64 11.87
C THR A 482 -11.59 -43.85 12.70
N GLY A 483 -11.48 -43.22 13.88
CA GLY A 483 -10.22 -43.17 14.63
C GLY A 483 -9.24 -42.11 14.14
N GLN A 484 -9.52 -41.43 13.02
CA GLN A 484 -8.66 -40.38 12.48
C GLN A 484 -8.64 -39.16 13.42
N ARG A 485 -7.44 -38.64 13.69
CA ARG A 485 -7.26 -37.39 14.42
C ARG A 485 -7.21 -36.20 13.47
N PHE A 486 -7.67 -35.04 13.91
CA PHE A 486 -7.64 -33.78 13.17
C PHE A 486 -6.92 -32.70 13.96
N ARG A 487 -6.17 -31.88 13.23
CA ARG A 487 -5.57 -30.65 13.71
C ARG A 487 -6.08 -29.51 12.84
N PHE A 488 -6.99 -28.70 13.38
CA PHE A 488 -7.58 -27.55 12.70
C PHE A 488 -6.85 -26.26 13.06
N GLU A 489 -6.03 -25.77 12.14
CA GLU A 489 -5.26 -24.53 12.26
C GLU A 489 -6.04 -23.35 11.67
N LEU A 490 -6.27 -22.32 12.48
CA LEU A 490 -6.80 -21.03 12.07
C LEU A 490 -5.64 -20.02 11.97
N ALA A 491 -5.06 -19.87 10.78
CA ALA A 491 -3.96 -18.95 10.51
C ALA A 491 -4.49 -17.59 10.01
N GLY A 492 -4.40 -16.57 10.85
CA GLY A 492 -4.77 -15.20 10.54
C GLY A 492 -5.61 -14.56 11.63
N ARG A 493 -6.53 -13.67 11.23
CA ARG A 493 -7.36 -12.91 12.18
C ARG A 493 -8.71 -13.59 12.34
N VAL A 494 -9.05 -13.99 13.56
CA VAL A 494 -10.35 -14.60 13.90
C VAL A 494 -11.20 -13.55 14.61
N ILE A 495 -12.31 -13.15 13.99
CA ILE A 495 -13.24 -12.12 14.48
C ILE A 495 -14.59 -12.77 14.81
N GLN A 496 -14.55 -13.91 15.47
CA GLN A 496 -15.72 -14.62 15.98
C GLN A 496 -15.30 -15.60 17.08
N PRO A 497 -16.24 -16.07 17.93
CA PRO A 497 -15.96 -17.19 18.82
C PRO A 497 -15.56 -18.44 18.03
N VAL A 498 -14.58 -19.18 18.54
CA VAL A 498 -14.26 -20.52 18.05
C VAL A 498 -15.06 -21.51 18.91
N PRO A 499 -15.92 -22.37 18.33
CA PRO A 499 -16.71 -23.32 19.11
C PRO A 499 -15.80 -24.35 19.79
N PRO A 500 -16.18 -24.86 20.98
CA PRO A 500 -15.43 -25.92 21.64
C PRO A 500 -15.51 -27.21 20.82
N THR A 501 -14.46 -28.02 20.89
CA THR A 501 -14.45 -29.35 20.27
C THR A 501 -15.20 -30.35 21.15
N PRO A 502 -16.07 -31.21 20.56
CA PRO A 502 -16.74 -32.28 21.30
C PRO A 502 -15.79 -33.41 21.73
N ASP A 503 -14.61 -33.53 21.08
CA ASP A 503 -13.57 -34.51 21.40
C ASP A 503 -12.19 -33.84 21.29
N ALA A 504 -11.69 -33.31 22.40
CA ALA A 504 -10.41 -32.59 22.44
C ALA A 504 -9.19 -33.50 22.29
N GLU A 505 -9.32 -34.81 22.51
CA GLU A 505 -8.22 -35.76 22.32
C GLU A 505 -8.00 -36.07 20.84
N ARG A 506 -9.07 -36.03 20.04
CA ARG A 506 -9.02 -36.35 18.61
C ARG A 506 -9.08 -35.15 17.68
N VAL A 507 -9.66 -34.04 18.10
CA VAL A 507 -9.79 -32.81 17.29
C VAL A 507 -9.19 -31.63 18.04
N GLU A 508 -7.98 -31.27 17.65
CA GLU A 508 -7.25 -30.11 18.17
C GLU A 508 -7.56 -28.87 17.32
N ILE A 509 -8.09 -27.80 17.91
CA ILE A 509 -8.34 -26.52 17.22
C ILE A 509 -7.45 -25.45 17.85
N PHE A 510 -6.68 -24.73 17.05
CA PHE A 510 -5.84 -23.65 17.55
C PHE A 510 -5.75 -22.48 16.58
N THR A 511 -5.52 -21.30 17.14
CA THR A 511 -5.33 -20.07 16.37
C THR A 511 -3.83 -19.77 16.27
N ALA A 512 -3.29 -19.84 15.06
CA ALA A 512 -1.88 -19.57 14.82
C ALA A 512 -1.57 -18.06 14.72
N GLY A 513 -2.61 -17.22 14.72
CA GLY A 513 -2.49 -15.78 14.57
C GLY A 513 -2.06 -15.37 13.16
N TRP A 514 -1.75 -14.07 13.01
CA TRP A 514 -1.29 -13.52 11.73
C TRP A 514 0.14 -13.95 11.42
N LYS A 515 0.41 -14.31 10.16
CA LYS A 515 1.74 -14.70 9.64
C LYS A 515 2.09 -13.84 8.42
N PRO A 516 3.39 -13.56 8.18
CA PRO A 516 3.87 -13.04 6.90
C PRO A 516 3.39 -13.89 5.72
N TYR A 517 3.28 -13.27 4.54
CA TYR A 517 2.65 -13.92 3.39
C TYR A 517 3.37 -15.20 2.95
N GLU A 518 4.70 -15.19 2.85
CA GLU A 518 5.48 -16.37 2.45
C GLU A 518 5.34 -17.53 3.45
N GLU A 519 5.34 -17.22 4.75
CA GLU A 519 5.08 -18.22 5.80
C GLU A 519 3.65 -18.76 5.71
N SER A 520 2.67 -17.90 5.45
CA SER A 520 1.28 -18.31 5.24
C SER A 520 1.14 -19.22 4.01
N LEU A 521 1.83 -18.90 2.91
CA LEU A 521 1.79 -19.71 1.67
C LEU A 521 2.50 -21.06 1.89
N THR A 522 3.60 -21.07 2.62
CA THR A 522 4.30 -22.28 3.04
C THR A 522 3.41 -23.17 3.90
N ALA A 523 2.72 -22.61 4.90
CA ALA A 523 1.75 -23.35 5.72
C ALA A 523 0.60 -23.91 4.88
N THR A 524 0.10 -23.13 3.91
CA THR A 524 -0.94 -23.55 2.96
C THR A 524 -0.50 -24.74 2.12
N ARG A 525 0.74 -24.74 1.65
CA ARG A 525 1.31 -25.86 0.89
C ARG A 525 1.50 -27.12 1.72
N GLN A 526 1.83 -26.98 3.00
CA GLN A 526 2.05 -28.10 3.93
C GLN A 526 0.78 -28.67 4.57
N ALA A 527 -0.37 -28.04 4.37
CA ALA A 527 -1.64 -28.52 4.91
C ALA A 527 -2.13 -29.77 4.16
N ASP A 528 -2.83 -30.66 4.86
CA ASP A 528 -3.44 -31.86 4.27
C ASP A 528 -4.71 -31.47 3.51
N LEU A 529 -5.55 -30.66 4.14
CA LEU A 529 -6.80 -30.16 3.59
C LEU A 529 -6.91 -28.65 3.85
N LEU A 530 -7.29 -27.90 2.82
CA LEU A 530 -7.52 -26.46 2.92
C LEU A 530 -9.01 -26.18 3.13
N LEU A 531 -9.33 -25.30 4.07
CA LEU A 531 -10.68 -24.80 4.28
C LEU A 531 -10.86 -23.45 3.58
N VAL A 532 -11.81 -23.38 2.65
CA VAL A 532 -12.29 -22.12 2.08
C VAL A 532 -13.74 -21.91 2.48
N HIS A 533 -13.96 -20.94 3.38
CA HIS A 533 -15.30 -20.57 3.81
C HIS A 533 -15.85 -19.45 2.91
N ALA A 534 -16.80 -19.79 2.03
CA ALA A 534 -17.45 -18.82 1.16
C ALA A 534 -18.36 -17.88 1.97
N GLY A 535 -19.05 -18.40 3.00
CA GLY A 535 -20.00 -17.65 3.81
C GLY A 535 -21.39 -17.60 3.16
N PRO A 536 -22.42 -17.17 3.90
CA PRO A 536 -23.83 -17.44 3.58
C PRO A 536 -24.37 -16.71 2.34
N GLU A 537 -23.72 -15.63 1.89
CA GLU A 537 -24.23 -14.79 0.79
C GLU A 537 -23.13 -14.40 -0.23
N SER A 538 -22.05 -15.19 -0.33
CA SER A 538 -20.88 -14.78 -1.13
C SER A 538 -21.03 -15.07 -2.62
N GLN A 539 -21.52 -14.07 -3.35
CA GLN A 539 -21.46 -14.04 -4.82
C GLN A 539 -20.07 -13.65 -5.37
N ASP A 540 -19.09 -13.37 -4.50
CA ASP A 540 -17.70 -13.11 -4.85
C ASP A 540 -16.81 -14.35 -4.69
N ILE A 541 -15.82 -14.49 -5.56
CA ILE A 541 -14.81 -15.56 -5.46
C ILE A 541 -13.80 -15.19 -4.37
N LYS A 542 -13.62 -16.07 -3.38
CA LYS A 542 -12.66 -15.84 -2.28
C LYS A 542 -11.23 -15.96 -2.79
N ILE A 543 -10.39 -14.97 -2.48
CA ILE A 543 -8.98 -14.91 -2.97
C ILE A 543 -8.18 -16.16 -2.60
N LYS A 544 -8.43 -16.74 -1.43
CA LYS A 544 -7.73 -17.92 -0.93
C LYS A 544 -7.92 -19.17 -1.79
N ILE A 545 -8.96 -19.21 -2.63
CA ILE A 545 -9.13 -20.30 -3.59
C ILE A 545 -8.03 -20.31 -4.65
N PHE A 546 -7.49 -19.15 -5.03
CA PHE A 546 -6.43 -19.08 -6.03
C PHE A 546 -5.07 -19.49 -5.44
N GLU A 547 -4.84 -19.21 -4.15
CA GLU A 547 -3.68 -19.76 -3.43
C GLU A 547 -3.80 -21.28 -3.33
N ALA A 548 -4.98 -21.81 -2.98
CA ALA A 548 -5.25 -23.26 -2.98
C ALA A 548 -5.00 -23.88 -4.36
N ALA A 549 -5.42 -23.20 -5.43
CA ALA A 549 -5.19 -23.64 -6.79
C ALA A 549 -3.70 -23.66 -7.17
N ALA A 550 -2.93 -22.67 -6.72
CA ALA A 550 -1.50 -22.58 -6.95
C ALA A 550 -0.71 -23.66 -6.22
N VAL A 551 -1.05 -23.95 -4.96
CA VAL A 551 -0.35 -25.00 -4.18
C VAL A 551 -0.80 -26.42 -4.52
N ARG A 552 -1.91 -26.58 -5.25
CA ARG A 552 -2.50 -27.86 -5.68
C ARG A 552 -2.78 -28.79 -4.50
N ARG A 553 -3.39 -28.24 -3.44
CA ARG A 553 -3.80 -29.03 -2.26
C ARG A 553 -5.32 -29.26 -2.28
N PRO A 554 -5.78 -30.40 -1.71
CA PRO A 554 -7.20 -30.66 -1.52
C PRO A 554 -7.91 -29.49 -0.84
N VAL A 555 -9.11 -29.15 -1.31
CA VAL A 555 -9.89 -28.04 -0.76
C VAL A 555 -11.29 -28.45 -0.37
N LEU A 556 -11.65 -28.21 0.89
CA LEU A 556 -13.01 -28.25 1.40
C LEU A 556 -13.61 -26.85 1.34
N VAL A 557 -14.68 -26.69 0.56
CA VAL A 557 -15.42 -25.43 0.46
C VAL A 557 -16.71 -25.50 1.25
N LEU A 558 -16.87 -24.57 2.19
CA LEU A 558 -18.11 -24.40 2.95
C LEU A 558 -18.88 -23.17 2.46
N GLY A 559 -20.09 -23.40 1.98
CA GLY A 559 -21.02 -22.32 1.63
C GLY A 559 -22.11 -22.74 0.65
N PRO A 560 -22.98 -21.79 0.28
CA PRO A 560 -24.13 -22.04 -0.57
C PRO A 560 -23.75 -22.60 -1.95
N GLU A 561 -24.60 -23.48 -2.49
CA GLU A 561 -24.40 -24.11 -3.79
C GLU A 561 -24.27 -23.10 -4.95
N ASP A 562 -24.95 -21.97 -4.84
CA ASP A 562 -24.96 -20.92 -5.85
C ASP A 562 -23.78 -19.94 -5.71
N SER A 563 -22.93 -20.08 -4.69
CA SER A 563 -21.80 -19.16 -4.49
C SER A 563 -20.78 -19.23 -5.64
N ALA A 564 -20.15 -18.10 -5.96
CA ALA A 564 -19.18 -18.04 -7.07
C ALA A 564 -17.93 -18.91 -6.81
N THR A 565 -17.55 -19.09 -5.54
CA THR A 565 -16.42 -19.96 -5.17
C THR A 565 -16.78 -21.44 -5.38
N VAL A 566 -18.00 -21.87 -5.04
CA VAL A 566 -18.46 -23.24 -5.28
C VAL A 566 -18.52 -23.54 -6.78
N ARG A 567 -19.04 -22.62 -7.59
CA ARG A 567 -19.07 -22.75 -9.05
C ARG A 567 -17.67 -22.95 -9.64
N LEU A 568 -16.70 -22.13 -9.23
CA LEU A 568 -15.31 -22.25 -9.67
C LEU A 568 -14.70 -23.62 -9.33
N VAL A 569 -14.94 -24.10 -8.11
CA VAL A 569 -14.40 -25.40 -7.67
C VAL A 569 -15.03 -26.55 -8.45
N ARG A 570 -16.35 -26.52 -8.73
CA ARG A 570 -17.02 -27.53 -9.55
C ARG A 570 -16.50 -27.57 -10.99
N GLU A 571 -16.06 -26.42 -11.53
CA GLU A 571 -15.56 -26.31 -12.89
C GLU A 571 -14.14 -26.86 -13.06
N HIS A 572 -13.28 -26.71 -12.05
CA HIS A 572 -11.84 -27.01 -12.17
C HIS A 572 -11.31 -28.12 -11.26
N VAL A 573 -12.11 -28.65 -10.34
CA VAL A 573 -11.74 -29.76 -9.45
C VAL A 573 -12.52 -31.00 -9.85
N ALA A 574 -11.80 -32.10 -10.10
CA ALA A 574 -12.39 -33.33 -10.65
C ALA A 574 -13.37 -34.01 -9.69
N ASP A 575 -13.06 -34.00 -8.40
CA ASP A 575 -13.92 -34.55 -7.35
C ASP A 575 -14.04 -33.55 -6.17
N PRO A 576 -14.85 -32.49 -6.31
CA PRO A 576 -14.85 -31.39 -5.37
C PRO A 576 -15.46 -31.78 -4.02
N LEU A 577 -14.86 -31.26 -2.94
CA LEU A 577 -15.35 -31.39 -1.56
C LEU A 577 -16.10 -30.10 -1.19
N ILE A 578 -17.43 -30.14 -1.30
CA ILE A 578 -18.31 -28.99 -1.05
C ILE A 578 -19.41 -29.42 -0.09
N ALA A 579 -19.69 -28.57 0.88
CA ALA A 579 -20.82 -28.73 1.78
C ALA A 579 -21.42 -27.37 2.13
N ASP A 580 -22.71 -27.36 2.45
CA ASP A 580 -23.33 -26.20 3.07
C ASP A 580 -22.76 -26.02 4.49
N GLN A 581 -22.48 -24.78 4.86
CA GLN A 581 -21.81 -24.42 6.12
C GLN A 581 -22.60 -24.81 7.37
N ASP A 582 -23.92 -24.99 7.26
CA ASP A 582 -24.82 -25.33 8.37
C ASP A 582 -25.26 -26.80 8.34
N ASN A 583 -24.81 -27.58 7.34
CA ASN A 583 -25.20 -28.97 7.13
C ASN A 583 -24.08 -29.93 7.56
N GLU A 584 -24.03 -30.25 8.86
CA GLU A 584 -23.06 -31.21 9.43
C GLU A 584 -23.01 -32.55 8.65
N PRO A 585 -24.14 -33.24 8.34
CA PRO A 585 -24.09 -34.48 7.56
C PRO A 585 -23.39 -34.36 6.20
N ALA A 586 -23.57 -33.24 5.49
CA ALA A 586 -22.90 -33.01 4.22
C ALA A 586 -21.38 -32.82 4.40
N ILE A 587 -20.96 -32.13 5.47
CA ILE A 587 -19.55 -31.95 5.82
C ILE A 587 -18.92 -33.30 6.18
N VAL A 588 -19.60 -34.14 6.97
CA VAL A 588 -19.17 -35.51 7.27
C VAL A 588 -18.95 -36.30 5.99
N ALA A 589 -19.91 -36.27 5.05
CA ALA A 589 -19.78 -37.01 3.79
C ALA A 589 -18.60 -36.52 2.93
N ALA A 590 -18.34 -35.21 2.91
CA ALA A 590 -17.18 -34.65 2.22
C ALA A 590 -15.85 -35.09 2.87
N LEU A 591 -15.77 -35.07 4.21
CA LEU A 591 -14.58 -35.53 4.94
C LEU A 591 -14.35 -37.04 4.77
N GLU A 592 -15.39 -37.87 4.77
CA GLU A 592 -15.27 -39.30 4.53
C GLU A 592 -14.79 -39.61 3.11
N ARG A 593 -15.30 -38.89 2.11
CA ARG A 593 -14.80 -38.98 0.72
C ARG A 593 -13.33 -38.62 0.63
N TYR A 594 -12.90 -37.56 1.30
CA TYR A 594 -11.49 -37.20 1.39
C TYR A 594 -10.63 -38.31 2.00
N LEU A 595 -11.04 -38.86 3.15
CA LEU A 595 -10.27 -39.89 3.86
C LEU A 595 -10.20 -41.24 3.13
N THR A 596 -11.22 -41.57 2.34
CA THR A 596 -11.29 -42.82 1.59
C THR A 596 -10.68 -42.74 0.19
N SER A 597 -10.27 -41.54 -0.24
CA SER A 597 -9.66 -41.33 -1.55
C SER A 597 -8.27 -41.94 -1.63
N THR A 598 -8.02 -42.67 -2.71
CA THR A 598 -6.69 -43.22 -3.05
C THR A 598 -5.81 -42.22 -3.78
N ASP A 599 -6.42 -41.15 -4.30
CA ASP A 599 -5.75 -40.06 -5.01
C ASP A 599 -6.32 -38.71 -4.55
N GLU A 600 -5.66 -38.13 -3.54
CA GLU A 600 -6.06 -36.84 -2.96
C GLU A 600 -6.02 -35.70 -4.01
N SER A 601 -5.25 -35.84 -5.10
CA SER A 601 -5.13 -34.79 -6.13
C SER A 601 -6.45 -34.54 -6.88
N ARG A 602 -7.38 -35.51 -6.86
CA ARG A 602 -8.73 -35.35 -7.43
C ARG A 602 -9.56 -34.27 -6.73
N HIS A 603 -9.26 -34.01 -5.45
CA HIS A 603 -9.91 -32.98 -4.65
C HIS A 603 -9.21 -31.61 -4.72
N ALA A 604 -8.14 -31.51 -5.52
CA ALA A 604 -7.36 -30.30 -5.71
C ALA A 604 -7.54 -29.75 -7.13
N PHE A 605 -7.18 -28.48 -7.32
CA PHE A 605 -6.98 -27.94 -8.65
C PHE A 605 -5.71 -28.51 -9.26
N THR A 606 -5.69 -28.65 -10.59
CA THR A 606 -4.47 -28.99 -11.35
C THR A 606 -3.51 -27.80 -11.50
N GLY A 607 -4.01 -26.58 -11.26
CA GLY A 607 -3.27 -25.34 -11.27
C GLY A 607 -4.21 -24.14 -11.21
N VAL A 608 -3.65 -22.93 -11.21
CA VAL A 608 -4.44 -21.70 -11.36
C VAL A 608 -4.97 -21.65 -12.80
N PRO A 609 -6.29 -21.57 -13.04
CA PRO A 609 -6.81 -21.43 -14.39
C PRO A 609 -6.31 -20.12 -15.03
N ALA A 610 -6.07 -20.15 -16.34
CA ALA A 610 -5.36 -19.06 -17.04
C ALA A 610 -6.09 -17.70 -16.93
N GLU A 611 -7.41 -17.68 -16.83
CA GLU A 611 -8.17 -16.45 -16.60
C GLU A 611 -7.96 -15.81 -15.22
N TYR A 612 -7.41 -16.56 -14.26
CA TYR A 612 -7.08 -16.11 -12.90
C TYR A 612 -5.58 -15.93 -12.66
N ASP A 613 -4.75 -16.19 -13.67
CA ASP A 613 -3.33 -15.87 -13.64
C ASP A 613 -3.12 -14.36 -13.81
N ARG A 614 -2.37 -13.75 -12.90
CA ARG A 614 -2.19 -12.28 -12.88
C ARG A 614 -1.37 -11.76 -14.05
N VAL A 615 -0.38 -12.51 -14.53
CA VAL A 615 0.42 -12.10 -15.69
C VAL A 615 -0.47 -12.10 -16.94
N VAL A 616 -1.28 -13.14 -17.12
CA VAL A 616 -2.25 -13.23 -18.23
C VAL A 616 -3.29 -12.10 -18.17
N GLN A 617 -3.86 -11.84 -16.99
CA GLN A 617 -4.82 -10.74 -16.80
C GLN A 617 -4.20 -9.38 -17.11
N SER A 618 -2.96 -9.15 -16.71
CA SER A 618 -2.25 -7.89 -16.92
C SER A 618 -2.02 -7.62 -18.41
N GLN A 619 -1.61 -8.64 -19.16
CA GLN A 619 -1.46 -8.55 -20.62
C GLN A 619 -2.80 -8.19 -21.29
N ARG A 620 -3.88 -8.92 -20.93
CA ARG A 620 -5.23 -8.64 -21.45
C ARG A 620 -5.70 -7.22 -21.15
N LEU A 621 -5.33 -6.68 -19.99
CA LEU A 621 -5.67 -5.31 -19.60
C LEU A 621 -4.91 -4.28 -20.45
N LEU A 622 -3.61 -4.47 -20.69
CA LEU A 622 -2.81 -3.60 -21.56
C LEU A 622 -3.34 -3.58 -23.00
N ASP A 623 -3.70 -4.75 -23.53
CA ASP A 623 -4.28 -4.88 -24.87
C ASP A 623 -5.62 -4.15 -24.97
N TRP A 624 -6.46 -4.28 -23.94
CA TRP A 624 -7.75 -3.59 -23.87
C TRP A 624 -7.59 -2.08 -23.73
N ALA A 625 -6.70 -1.61 -22.86
CA ALA A 625 -6.39 -0.18 -22.71
C ALA A 625 -5.94 0.44 -24.03
N SER A 626 -5.09 -0.27 -24.77
CA SER A 626 -4.62 0.15 -26.10
C SER A 626 -5.77 0.25 -27.12
N ARG A 627 -6.77 -0.65 -27.04
CA ARG A 627 -7.99 -0.57 -27.87
C ARG A 627 -8.86 0.62 -27.50
N LEU A 628 -9.12 0.84 -26.20
CA LEU A 628 -9.90 1.99 -25.71
C LEU A 628 -9.32 3.32 -26.24
N ARG A 629 -8.00 3.45 -26.21
CA ARG A 629 -7.29 4.63 -26.75
C ARG A 629 -7.53 4.86 -28.24
N ARG A 630 -7.63 3.79 -29.04
CA ARG A 630 -7.91 3.90 -30.47
C ARG A 630 -9.36 4.31 -30.73
N MET A 631 -10.32 3.77 -29.97
CA MET A 631 -11.73 4.11 -30.12
C MET A 631 -12.04 5.57 -29.72
N GLY A 632 -11.38 6.10 -28.69
CA GLY A 632 -11.57 7.48 -28.25
C GLY A 632 -10.96 8.54 -29.17
N ARG A 633 -10.16 8.15 -30.18
CA ARG A 633 -9.54 9.06 -31.17
C ARG A 633 -10.24 9.05 -32.54
N GLY A 634 -11.28 8.22 -32.69
CA GLY A 634 -12.02 8.03 -33.93
C GLY A 634 -13.19 8.98 -34.10
#